data_AF-A0A7Y1TYL8-F1
#
_entry.id   AF-A0A7Y1TYL8-F1
#
_cell.length_a   1.000
_cell.length_b   1.000
_cell.length_c   1.000
_cell.angle_alpha   90.00
_cell.angle_beta   90.00
_cell.angle_gamma   90.00
#
_symmetry.space_group_name_H-M   'P 1'
#
loop_
_entity.id
_entity.type
_entity.pdbx_description
1 polymer ?
#
loop_
_entity_poly.entity_id
_entity_poly.type
_entity_poly.pdbx_seq_one_letter_code
_entity_poly.pdbx_strand_id
1 'polypeptide(L)' 'IDAGARRIVECGPGKVLAGLIRRIDKSTPVAFIDNYDSLQKALQS' A
#
# COMPACT_ATOMS: atom_id res chain seq x y z
N ILE A 1 10.51 11.28 -3.28
CA ILE A 1 11.02 9.91 -2.98
C ILE A 1 12.41 9.92 -2.33
N ASP A 2 12.99 11.09 -2.01
CA ASP A 2 14.31 11.22 -1.37
C ASP A 2 14.44 10.56 0.02
N ALA A 3 13.33 10.29 0.70
CA ALA A 3 13.33 9.59 1.98
C ALA A 3 13.54 8.07 1.89
N GLY A 4 13.63 7.48 0.68
CA GLY A 4 13.99 6.07 0.49
C GLY A 4 12.89 5.03 0.73
N ALA A 5 11.64 5.45 0.94
CA ALA A 5 10.51 4.52 1.03
C ALA A 5 10.31 3.77 -0.29
N ARG A 6 10.28 2.42 -0.24
CA ARG A 6 10.18 1.55 -1.43
C ARG A 6 8.84 0.83 -1.57
N ARG A 7 8.01 0.87 -0.53
CA ARG A 7 6.67 0.27 -0.49
C ARG A 7 5.80 1.08 0.44
N ILE A 8 4.52 1.17 0.10
CA ILE A 8 3.50 1.84 0.93
C ILE A 8 2.41 0.82 1.32
N VAL A 9 1.92 0.93 2.55
CA VAL A 9 0.79 0.13 3.05
C VAL A 9 -0.27 1.07 3.59
N GLU A 10 -1.48 1.02 3.03
CA GLU A 10 -2.65 1.76 3.51
C GLU A 10 -3.33 0.97 4.63
N CYS A 11 -3.36 1.51 5.84
CA CYS A 11 -4.01 0.87 6.99
C CYS A 11 -5.41 1.43 7.19
N GLY A 12 -6.43 0.71 6.76
CA GLY A 12 -7.82 1.14 6.89
C GLY A 12 -8.73 0.58 5.79
N PRO A 13 -10.05 0.74 5.94
CA PRO A 13 -11.03 0.24 4.97
C PRO A 13 -10.91 0.97 3.62
N GLY A 14 -11.03 0.22 2.54
CA GLY A 14 -10.96 0.75 1.17
C GLY A 14 -9.54 0.76 0.59
N LYS A 15 -9.34 1.59 -0.45
CA LYS A 15 -8.10 1.68 -1.25
C LYS A 15 -7.87 3.10 -1.78
N VAL A 16 -8.25 4.10 -1.00
CA VAL A 16 -8.28 5.50 -1.47
C VAL A 16 -6.85 5.98 -1.66
N LEU A 17 -6.00 5.82 -0.64
CA LEU A 17 -4.61 6.25 -0.70
C LEU A 17 -3.84 5.42 -1.73
N ALA A 18 -4.07 4.11 -1.79
CA ALA A 18 -3.49 3.22 -2.80
C ALA A 18 -3.88 3.62 -4.23
N GLY A 19 -5.13 4.06 -4.43
CA GLY A 19 -5.60 4.63 -5.69
C GLY A 19 -4.88 5.91 -6.07
N LEU A 20 -4.67 6.83 -5.11
CA LEU A 20 -3.91 8.06 -5.32
C LEU A 20 -2.44 7.79 -5.64
N ILE A 21 -1.80 6.89 -4.90
CA ILE A 21 -0.40 6.48 -5.13
C ILE A 21 -0.22 5.94 -6.54
N ARG A 22 -1.13 5.09 -7.03
CA ARG A 22 -1.08 4.55 -8.41
C ARG A 22 -1.28 5.61 -9.50
N ARG A 23 -1.93 6.74 -9.19
CA ARG A 23 -2.05 7.88 -10.12
C ARG A 23 -0.79 8.74 -10.14
N ILE A 24 -0.11 8.85 -9.00
CA ILE A 24 1.17 9.57 -8.86
C ILE A 24 2.29 8.77 -9.54
N ASP A 25 2.42 7.49 -9.20
CA ASP A 25 3.42 6.60 -9.74
C ASP A 25 2.90 5.15 -9.75
N LYS A 26 2.76 4.59 -10.95
CA LYS A 26 2.30 3.21 -11.16
C LYS A 26 3.34 2.17 -10.76
N SER A 27 4.62 2.56 -10.69
CA SER A 27 5.72 1.66 -10.35
C SER A 27 5.89 1.47 -8.84
N THR A 28 5.34 2.38 -8.02
CA THR A 28 5.40 2.30 -6.56
C THR A 28 4.57 1.11 -6.04
N PRO A 29 5.17 0.12 -5.37
CA PRO A 29 4.45 -0.97 -4.73
C PRO A 29 3.55 -0.45 -3.62
N VAL A 30 2.25 -0.77 -3.70
CA VAL A 30 1.26 -0.37 -2.69
C VAL A 30 0.33 -1.52 -2.32
N ALA A 31 0.14 -1.73 -1.01
CA ALA A 31 -0.81 -2.67 -0.43
C ALA A 31 -1.82 -1.93 0.46
N PHE A 32 -2.92 -2.59 0.82
CA PHE A 32 -3.88 -2.10 1.81
C PHE A 32 -4.17 -3.21 2.81
N ILE A 33 -4.41 -2.83 4.07
CA ILE A 33 -4.79 -3.73 5.14
C ILE A 33 -6.06 -3.20 5.82
N ASP A 34 -7.11 -4.01 5.80
CA ASP A 34 -8.42 -3.69 6.41
C ASP A 34 -8.97 -4.83 7.28
N ASN A 35 -8.33 -6.00 7.23
CA ASN A 35 -8.70 -7.20 7.99
C ASN A 35 -7.48 -8.12 8.19
N TYR A 36 -7.68 -9.21 8.94
CA TYR A 36 -6.61 -10.16 9.25
C TYR A 36 -5.99 -10.84 8.02
N ASP A 37 -6.79 -11.21 7.01
CA ASP A 37 -6.31 -11.84 5.78
C ASP A 37 -5.40 -10.88 4.97
N SER A 38 -5.82 -9.63 4.82
CA SER A 38 -5.01 -8.59 4.16
C SER A 38 -3.71 -8.29 4.91
N LEU A 39 -3.72 -8.34 6.25
CA LEU A 39 -2.53 -8.20 7.07
C LEU A 39 -1.54 -9.35 6.84
N GLN A 40 -2.02 -10.61 6.82
CA GLN A 40 -1.14 -11.75 6.56
C GLN A 40 -0.47 -11.66 5.19
N LYS A 41 -1.20 -11.21 4.16
CA LYS A 41 -0.65 -10.97 2.82
C LYS A 41 0.45 -9.90 2.84
N ALA A 42 0.26 -8.82 3.59
CA ALA A 42 1.26 -7.75 3.69
C ALA A 42 2.56 -8.22 4.38
N LEU A 43 2.48 -9.13 5.35
CA LEU A 43 3.65 -9.70 6.04
C LEU A 43 4.49 -10.65 5.17
N GLN A 44 3.88 -11.29 4.17
CA GLN A 44 4.56 -12.23 3.27
C GLN A 44 5.20 -11.57 2.05
N SER A 45 4.97 -10.26 1.87
CA SER A 45 5.36 -9.51 0.67
C SER A 45 6.74 -8.88 0.76
#